data_AF-A0A2I0T177-F1
#
_entry.id   AF-A0A2I0T177-F1
#
_cell.length_a   1.000
_cell.length_b   1.000
_cell.length_c   1.000
_cell.angle_alpha   90.00
_cell.angle_beta   90.00
_cell.angle_gamma   90.00
#
_symmetry.space_group_name_H-M   'P 1'
#
loop_
_entity.id
_entity.type
_entity.pdbx_description
1 polymer ?
#
loop_
_entity_poly.entity_id
_entity_poly.type
_entity_poly.pdbx_seq_one_letter_code
_entity_poly.pdbx_strand_id
1 'polypeptide(L)'
;MGPERKKSHSSLQSSWKCQRSLIPSYLLSTYTKVSSLLFPRSGVGVTGSRQTLFYAEVTDQMRTGEGGGQPEEGELIEVVEIPLEDSMKFAYDETLPKTMGVIFSFMWFQNNIAPKLPKK
;
A
#
# COMPACT_ATOMS: atom_id res chain seq x y z
N MET A 1 -17.61 -22.76 25.68
CA MET A 1 -16.31 -23.27 25.20
C MET A 1 -16.29 -23.14 23.69
N GLY A 2 -15.78 -22.03 23.17
CA GLY A 2 -15.55 -21.83 21.73
C GLY A 2 -14.04 -21.85 21.48
N PRO A 3 -13.58 -22.24 20.27
CA PRO A 3 -12.16 -22.51 20.06
C PRO A 3 -11.36 -21.21 20.03
N GLU A 4 -10.42 -21.13 20.95
CA GLU A 4 -9.38 -20.12 21.05
C GLU A 4 -8.44 -20.24 19.84
N ARG A 5 -8.53 -19.30 18.89
CA ARG A 5 -7.61 -19.22 17.75
C ARG A 5 -6.28 -18.65 18.23
N LYS A 6 -5.29 -19.53 18.36
CA LYS A 6 -3.89 -19.22 18.69
C LYS A 6 -3.35 -18.09 17.79
N LYS A 7 -2.93 -16.98 18.39
CA LYS A 7 -2.10 -15.96 17.72
C LYS A 7 -0.67 -16.51 17.58
N SER A 8 -0.29 -16.94 16.39
CA SER A 8 1.11 -17.27 16.08
C SER A 8 1.91 -16.02 15.71
N HIS A 9 3.17 -16.04 16.11
CA HIS A 9 4.12 -14.93 16.11
C HIS A 9 4.48 -14.32 14.74
N SER A 10 4.84 -13.03 14.82
CA SER A 10 5.71 -12.23 13.94
C SER A 10 5.53 -12.36 12.43
N SER A 11 4.77 -11.45 11.86
CA SER A 11 4.88 -11.08 10.44
C SER A 11 5.17 -9.60 10.35
N LEU A 12 6.35 -9.23 9.85
CA LEU A 12 6.52 -7.94 9.18
C LEU A 12 5.57 -7.96 7.98
N GLN A 13 4.36 -7.44 8.14
CA GLN A 13 3.41 -7.26 7.06
C GLN A 13 3.68 -5.90 6.43
N SER A 14 4.31 -5.92 5.25
CA SER A 14 4.45 -4.72 4.43
C SER A 14 3.08 -4.36 3.85
N SER A 15 2.26 -3.67 4.64
CA SER A 15 0.96 -3.15 4.23
C SER A 15 1.14 -1.93 3.32
N TRP A 16 0.57 -1.98 2.13
CA TRP A 16 0.69 -0.95 1.10
C TRP A 16 -0.45 0.05 1.20
N LYS A 17 -0.13 1.31 1.49
CA LYS A 17 -1.08 2.43 1.34
C LYS A 17 -0.80 3.17 0.04
N CYS A 18 -1.65 2.98 -0.98
CA CYS A 18 -1.68 3.82 -2.17
C CYS A 18 -2.84 4.82 -2.04
N GLN A 19 -2.64 5.91 -1.30
CA GLN A 19 -3.64 6.98 -1.19
C GLN A 19 -3.20 8.18 -2.02
N ARG A 20 -4.07 8.60 -2.95
CA ARG A 20 -3.96 9.86 -3.68
C ARG A 20 -4.53 10.97 -2.79
N SER A 21 -3.78 11.35 -1.77
CA SER A 21 -3.94 12.60 -1.04
C SER A 21 -2.74 12.76 -0.13
N LEU A 22 -2.28 13.99 0.03
CA LEU A 22 -1.18 14.41 0.89
C LEU A 22 -1.13 13.58 2.18
N ILE A 23 -0.05 12.83 2.42
CA ILE A 23 0.25 12.39 3.78
C ILE A 23 0.61 13.68 4.53
N PRO A 24 -0.23 14.16 5.47
CA PRO A 24 0.09 15.38 6.21
C PRO A 24 1.36 15.12 7.03
N SER A 25 2.27 16.09 7.07
CA SER A 25 3.58 15.97 7.71
C SER A 25 3.53 15.56 9.20
N TYR A 26 2.36 15.66 9.83
CA TYR A 26 2.11 15.35 11.23
C TYR A 26 1.85 13.85 11.51
N LEU A 27 1.64 13.00 10.49
CA LEU A 27 1.54 11.54 10.63
C LEU A 27 2.89 10.81 10.45
N LEU A 28 4.00 11.54 10.29
CA LEU A 28 5.34 11.01 10.02
C LEU A 28 6.13 10.60 11.29
N SER A 29 5.47 10.10 12.35
CA SER A 29 6.19 9.89 13.62
C SER A 29 7.19 8.73 13.60
N THR A 30 7.01 7.67 12.78
CA THR A 30 7.93 6.51 12.78
C THR A 30 7.86 5.69 11.48
N TYR A 31 8.32 6.22 10.34
CA TYR A 31 8.56 5.38 9.16
C TYR A 31 10.05 5.01 9.07
N THR A 32 10.35 3.72 8.99
CA THR A 32 11.75 3.23 8.99
C THR A 32 12.46 3.52 7.67
N LYS A 33 11.73 3.56 6.54
CA LYS A 33 12.29 3.88 5.22
C LYS A 33 11.21 4.41 4.28
N VAL A 34 11.43 5.59 3.71
CA VAL A 34 10.57 6.19 2.68
C VAL A 34 11.38 6.30 1.39
N SER A 35 10.83 5.82 0.28
CA SER A 35 11.44 6.00 -1.06
C SER A 35 10.45 6.71 -1.98
N SER A 36 10.90 7.78 -2.63
CA SER A 36 10.11 8.51 -3.63
C SER A 36 10.38 7.95 -5.02
N LEU A 37 9.32 7.67 -5.76
CA LEU A 37 9.36 7.32 -7.17
C LEU A 37 8.61 8.37 -7.97
N LEU A 38 9.22 8.81 -9.07
CA LEU A 38 8.50 9.63 -10.04
C LEU A 38 7.58 8.72 -10.86
N PHE A 39 6.29 9.03 -10.82
CA PHE A 39 5.28 8.32 -11.59
C PHE A 39 5.06 9.05 -12.92
N PRO A 40 4.77 8.35 -14.03
CA PRO A 40 4.38 9.00 -15.27
C PRO A 40 3.20 9.96 -15.06
N ARG A 41 3.16 11.04 -15.86
CA ARG A 41 2.10 12.04 -15.80
C ARG A 41 0.73 11.37 -16.01
N SER A 42 -0.27 11.69 -15.20
CA SER A 42 -1.64 11.19 -15.40
C SER A 42 -2.42 12.10 -16.36
N GLY A 43 -3.35 11.52 -17.12
CA GLY A 43 -4.20 12.30 -18.04
C GLY A 43 -3.39 12.98 -19.15
N VAL A 44 -2.41 12.26 -19.71
CA VAL A 44 -1.63 12.75 -20.86
C VAL A 44 -2.58 13.11 -22.01
N GLY A 45 -2.42 14.31 -22.57
CA GLY A 45 -3.32 14.87 -23.59
C GLY A 45 -4.45 15.76 -23.07
N VAL A 46 -4.72 15.79 -21.77
CA VAL A 46 -5.79 16.63 -21.19
C VAL A 46 -5.26 17.52 -20.06
N THR A 47 -4.78 16.91 -18.96
CA THR A 47 -4.35 17.64 -17.75
C THR A 47 -2.86 17.50 -17.50
N GLY A 48 -2.29 16.34 -17.79
CA GLY A 48 -0.88 16.10 -17.57
C GLY A 48 -0.44 16.32 -16.11
N SER A 49 -1.19 15.86 -15.13
CA SER A 49 -0.81 16.07 -13.74
C SER A 49 0.43 15.24 -13.37
N ARG A 50 1.42 15.86 -12.71
CA ARG A 50 2.58 15.14 -12.17
C ARG A 50 2.13 14.34 -10.96
N GLN A 51 2.48 13.06 -10.93
CA GLN A 51 2.22 12.17 -9.80
C GLN A 51 3.55 11.67 -9.23
N THR A 52 3.59 11.48 -7.93
CA THR A 52 4.74 10.94 -7.21
C THR A 52 4.23 9.83 -6.31
N LEU A 53 4.83 8.65 -6.44
CA LEU A 53 4.50 7.48 -5.65
C LEU A 53 5.53 7.34 -4.53
N PHE A 54 5.09 7.00 -3.33
CA PHE A 54 5.97 6.75 -2.19
C PHE A 54 5.81 5.31 -1.72
N TYR A 55 6.93 4.70 -1.36
CA TYR A 55 6.98 3.41 -0.68
C TYR A 55 7.36 3.63 0.78
N ALA A 56 6.68 2.90 1.68
CA ALA A 56 6.98 2.86 3.09
C ALA A 56 6.86 1.44 3.65
N GLU A 57 7.78 1.06 4.52
CA GLU A 57 7.69 -0.16 5.33
C GLU A 57 6.94 0.14 6.62
N VAL A 58 5.97 -0.72 6.93
CA VAL A 58 5.13 -0.58 8.12
C VAL A 58 5.09 -1.90 8.90
N THR A 59 4.74 -1.80 10.17
CA THR A 59 4.54 -2.95 11.05
C THR A 59 3.22 -2.79 11.80
N ASP A 60 2.68 -3.88 12.34
CA ASP A 60 1.42 -3.84 13.09
C ASP A 60 1.47 -2.92 14.31
N GLN A 61 2.67 -2.68 14.87
CA GLN A 61 2.87 -1.76 15.99
C GLN A 61 2.62 -0.30 15.62
N MET A 62 2.68 0.04 14.33
CA MET A 62 2.43 1.38 13.79
C MET A 62 0.94 1.61 13.50
N ARG A 63 0.07 0.61 13.72
CA ARG A 63 -1.37 0.70 13.46
C ARG A 63 -2.04 1.48 14.59
N THR A 64 -2.65 2.61 14.25
CA THR A 64 -3.40 3.47 15.20
C THR A 64 -4.92 3.25 15.16
N GLY A 65 -5.41 2.44 14.21
CA GLY A 65 -6.83 2.12 14.02
C GLY A 65 -7.05 1.19 12.83
N GLU A 66 -8.29 1.01 12.41
CA GLU A 66 -8.63 0.17 11.24
C GLU A 66 -8.15 0.76 9.90
N GLY A 67 -7.85 2.06 9.87
CA GLY A 67 -7.51 2.78 8.65
C GLY A 67 -8.74 3.02 7.77
N GLY A 68 -8.51 3.28 6.48
CA GLY A 68 -9.57 3.59 5.53
C GLY A 68 -9.78 5.09 5.34
N GLY A 69 -10.92 5.45 4.77
CA GLY A 69 -11.32 6.84 4.56
C GLY A 69 -12.00 7.41 5.78
N GLN A 70 -12.09 8.74 5.85
CA GLN A 70 -12.84 9.44 6.88
C GLN A 70 -14.31 9.63 6.48
N PRO A 71 -15.28 8.92 7.12
CA PRO A 71 -16.68 8.98 6.71
C PRO A 71 -17.30 10.37 6.90
N GLU A 72 -16.89 11.13 7.93
CA GLU A 72 -17.38 12.50 8.10
C GLU A 72 -16.94 13.47 6.98
N GLU A 73 -15.85 13.15 6.27
CA GLU A 73 -15.39 13.90 5.09
C GLU A 73 -15.94 13.31 3.77
N GLY A 74 -16.78 12.26 3.86
CA GLY A 74 -17.34 11.56 2.70
C GLY A 74 -16.40 10.55 2.05
N GLU A 75 -15.27 10.23 2.68
CA GLU A 75 -14.33 9.24 2.18
C GLU A 75 -14.73 7.82 2.63
N LEU A 76 -15.39 7.08 1.74
CA LEU A 76 -15.74 5.68 1.96
C LEU A 76 -14.67 4.77 1.34
N ILE A 77 -13.53 4.65 2.02
CA ILE A 77 -12.37 3.88 1.53
C ILE A 77 -12.08 2.73 2.49
N GLU A 78 -11.91 1.53 1.94
CA GLU A 78 -11.58 0.32 2.68
C GLU A 78 -10.08 -0.02 2.57
N VAL A 79 -9.53 -0.60 3.63
CA VAL A 79 -8.16 -1.12 3.63
C VAL A 79 -8.17 -2.55 3.11
N VAL A 80 -7.32 -2.82 2.12
CA VAL A 80 -7.11 -4.16 1.59
C VAL A 80 -5.65 -4.55 1.80
N GLU A 81 -5.44 -5.65 2.51
CA GLU A 81 -4.12 -6.25 2.73
C GLU A 81 -3.95 -7.43 1.76
N ILE A 82 -2.91 -7.37 0.93
CA ILE A 82 -2.61 -8.40 -0.08
C ILE A 82 -1.32 -9.12 0.32
N PRO A 83 -1.33 -10.46 0.46
CA PRO A 83 -0.11 -11.25 0.67
C PRO A 83 0.90 -11.01 -0.45
N LEU A 84 2.20 -11.05 -0.11
CA LEU A 84 3.25 -10.72 -1.06
C LEU A 84 3.28 -11.69 -2.25
N GLU A 85 3.08 -12.97 -1.97
CA GLU A 85 2.97 -14.05 -2.94
C GLU A 85 1.82 -13.85 -3.94
N ASP A 86 0.74 -13.20 -3.52
CA ASP A 86 -0.45 -12.96 -4.32
C ASP A 86 -0.45 -11.58 -5.00
N SER A 87 0.54 -10.73 -4.72
CA SER A 87 0.51 -9.33 -5.11
C SER A 87 0.42 -9.14 -6.64
N MET A 88 1.12 -9.97 -7.42
CA MET A 88 1.08 -9.91 -8.88
C MET A 88 -0.18 -10.54 -9.46
N LYS A 89 -0.71 -11.57 -8.81
CA LYS A 89 -2.00 -12.15 -9.18
C LYS A 89 -3.12 -11.12 -9.02
N PHE A 90 -3.12 -10.40 -7.89
CA PHE A 90 -4.05 -9.29 -7.66
C PHE A 90 -3.86 -8.16 -8.69
N ALA A 91 -2.62 -7.78 -8.98
CA ALA A 91 -2.31 -6.70 -9.92
C ALA A 91 -2.83 -6.99 -11.34
N TYR A 92 -2.79 -8.23 -11.80
CA TYR A 92 -3.24 -8.64 -13.14
C TYR A 92 -4.64 -9.21 -13.21
N ASP A 93 -5.37 -9.29 -12.09
CA ASP A 93 -6.76 -9.72 -12.10
C ASP A 93 -7.66 -8.68 -12.78
N GLU A 94 -8.08 -8.96 -14.01
CA GLU A 94 -8.92 -8.03 -14.79
C GLU A 94 -10.36 -7.93 -14.27
N THR A 95 -10.80 -8.84 -13.39
CA THR A 95 -12.15 -8.77 -12.79
C THR A 95 -12.27 -7.65 -11.77
N LEU A 96 -11.14 -7.16 -11.24
CA LEU A 96 -11.08 -6.09 -10.25
C LEU A 96 -10.60 -4.79 -10.91
N PRO A 97 -11.41 -3.72 -10.95
CA PRO A 97 -10.99 -2.45 -11.53
C PRO A 97 -9.86 -1.85 -10.69
N LYS A 98 -8.72 -1.58 -11.32
CA LYS A 98 -7.54 -0.98 -10.68
C LYS A 98 -6.98 0.15 -11.51
N THR A 99 -6.45 1.17 -10.84
CA THR A 99 -5.71 2.23 -11.53
C THR A 99 -4.32 1.74 -11.93
N MET A 100 -3.74 2.37 -12.95
CA MET A 100 -2.35 2.09 -13.35
C MET A 100 -1.34 2.32 -12.23
N GLY A 101 -1.64 3.24 -11.29
CA GLY A 101 -0.86 3.48 -10.07
C GLY A 101 -0.67 2.23 -9.24
N VAL A 102 -1.76 1.50 -8.99
CA VAL A 102 -1.76 0.28 -8.17
C VAL A 102 -0.96 -0.83 -8.85
N ILE A 103 -1.21 -1.07 -10.14
CA ILE A 103 -0.51 -2.13 -10.91
C ILE A 103 1.00 -1.86 -10.93
N PHE A 104 1.40 -0.62 -11.26
CA PHE A 104 2.81 -0.25 -11.29
C PHE A 104 3.47 -0.34 -9.90
N SER A 105 2.75 -0.02 -8.82
CA SER A 105 3.28 -0.12 -7.46
C SER A 105 3.71 -1.55 -7.13
N PHE A 106 2.86 -2.54 -7.44
CA PHE A 106 3.19 -3.96 -7.26
C PHE A 106 4.35 -4.40 -8.14
N MET A 107 4.34 -4.04 -9.43
CA MET A 107 5.43 -4.37 -10.35
C MET A 107 6.78 -3.79 -9.87
N TRP A 108 6.79 -2.53 -9.46
CA TRP A 108 8.00 -1.89 -8.97
C TRP A 108 8.50 -2.57 -7.70
N PHE A 109 7.60 -2.86 -6.75
CA PHE A 109 7.98 -3.51 -5.50
C PHE A 109 8.63 -4.86 -5.74
N GLN A 110 8.01 -5.70 -6.57
CA GLN A 110 8.49 -7.04 -6.88
C GLN A 110 9.85 -7.02 -7.59
N ASN A 111 10.12 -5.98 -8.38
CA ASN A 111 11.41 -5.83 -9.07
C ASN A 111 12.51 -5.21 -8.20
N ASN A 112 12.17 -4.34 -7.24
CA ASN A 112 13.16 -3.48 -6.57
C ASN A 112 13.36 -3.80 -5.09
N ILE A 113 12.36 -4.32 -4.41
CA ILE A 113 12.40 -4.50 -2.95
C ILE A 113 12.21 -5.97 -2.58
N ALA A 114 11.22 -6.67 -3.15
CA ALA A 114 10.98 -8.08 -2.83
C ALA A 114 12.25 -8.98 -2.94
N PRO A 115 13.15 -8.81 -3.93
CA PRO A 115 14.37 -9.61 -4.02
C PRO A 115 15.38 -9.36 -2.88
N LYS A 116 15.23 -8.25 -2.16
CA LYS A 116 16.09 -7.84 -1.03
C LYS A 116 15.52 -8.27 0.32
N LEU A 117 14.28 -8.74 0.35
CA LEU A 117 13.67 -9.24 1.58
C LEU A 117 14.29 -10.58 1.96
N PRO A 118 14.45 -10.86 3.27
CA PRO A 118 14.89 -12.17 3.72
C PRO A 118 13.89 -13.22 3.26
N LYS A 119 14.39 -14.28 2.62
CA LYS A 119 13.57 -15.46 2.28
C LYS A 119 13.19 -16.13 3.60
N LYS A 120 11.89 -16.34 3.81
CA LYS A 120 11.38 -17.16 4.91
C LYS A 120 11.68 -18.63 4.66
#